data_AF-A0A0C9Y9E4-F1
#
_entry.id   AF-A0A0C9Y9E4-F1
#
_cell.length_a   1.000
_cell.length_b   1.000
_cell.length_c   1.000
_cell.angle_alpha   90.00
_cell.angle_beta   90.00
_cell.angle_gamma   90.00
#
_symmetry.space_group_name_H-M   'P 1'
#
loop_
_entity.id
_entity.type
_entity.pdbx_description
1 polymer ?
#
loop_
_entity_poly.entity_id
_entity_poly.type
_entity_poly.pdbx_seq_one_letter_code
_entity_poly.pdbx_strand_id
1 'polypeptide(L)'
;GMETDENKVAALLDNLNAKLSAYEVILRKQPYLAGEDITLADLFHLPYGTIAIEELGYDVLQNRPNVARWWKEISSRPAWQAVKNGA
;
A
#
# COMPACT_ATOMS: atom_id res chain seq x y z
N GLY A 1 20.46 15.45 -11.11
CA GLY A 1 19.26 15.37 -10.26
C GLY A 1 19.60 15.93 -8.89
N MET A 2 18.60 16.22 -8.07
CA MET A 2 18.83 16.48 -6.64
C MET A 2 19.19 15.16 -5.95
N GLU A 3 20.04 15.23 -4.94
CA GLU A 3 20.36 14.09 -4.09
C GLU A 3 19.14 13.72 -3.22
N THR A 4 18.96 12.42 -2.96
CA THR A 4 17.89 11.94 -2.08
C THR A 4 18.17 12.39 -0.65
N ASP A 5 17.15 12.93 0.03
CA ASP A 5 17.24 13.25 1.46
C ASP A 5 16.87 12.02 2.29
N GLU A 6 17.89 11.27 2.72
CA GLU A 6 17.73 10.04 3.49
C GLU A 6 17.02 10.25 4.83
N ASN A 7 17.20 11.40 5.48
CA ASN A 7 16.52 11.71 6.75
C ASN A 7 15.01 11.87 6.51
N LYS A 8 14.64 12.51 5.40
CA LYS A 8 13.24 12.65 5.01
C LYS A 8 12.63 11.31 4.62
N VAL A 9 13.38 10.44 3.92
CA VAL A 9 12.92 9.08 3.58
C VAL A 9 12.64 8.28 4.85
N ALA A 10 13.56 8.27 5.81
CA ALA A 10 13.37 7.57 7.08
C ALA A 10 12.13 8.06 7.85
N ALA A 11 11.97 9.38 7.98
CA ALA A 11 10.81 9.97 8.67
C ALA A 11 9.47 9.64 7.98
N LEU A 12 9.43 9.64 6.64
CA LEU A 12 8.24 9.27 5.88
C LEU A 12 7.95 7.77 5.96
N LEU A 13 8.99 6.93 5.97
CA LEU A 13 8.84 5.48 6.13
C LEU A 13 8.31 5.13 7.51
N ASP A 14 8.77 5.78 8.58
CA ASP A 14 8.22 5.63 9.93
C ASP A 14 6.74 6.04 9.99
N ASN A 15 6.39 7.16 9.34
CA ASN A 15 4.99 7.59 9.25
C ASN A 15 4.13 6.56 8.53
N LEU A 16 4.58 6.07 7.37
CA LEU A 16 3.90 5.05 6.59
C LEU A 16 3.71 3.76 7.41
N ASN A 17 4.77 3.29 8.08
CA ASN A 17 4.71 2.13 8.96
C ASN A 17 3.67 2.27 10.06
N ALA A 18 3.57 3.45 10.69
CA ALA A 18 2.55 3.71 11.71
C ALA A 18 1.12 3.67 11.13
N LYS A 19 0.90 4.21 9.93
CA LYS A 19 -0.41 4.15 9.25
C LYS A 19 -0.78 2.71 8.87
N LEU A 20 0.16 1.95 8.34
CA LEU A 20 -0.08 0.55 7.96
C LEU A 20 -0.32 -0.35 9.18
N SER A 21 0.25 -0.03 10.34
CA SER A 21 -0.11 -0.71 11.59
C SER A 21 -1.57 -0.46 12.01
N ALA A 22 -2.11 0.74 11.76
CA ALA A 22 -3.54 1.00 11.96
C ALA A 22 -4.39 0.23 10.94
N TYR A 23 -3.95 0.14 9.69
CA TYR A 23 -4.63 -0.64 8.66
C TYR A 23 -4.66 -2.11 9.00
N GLU A 24 -3.58 -2.67 9.54
CA GLU A 24 -3.54 -4.07 10.00
C GLU A 24 -4.65 -4.36 11.03
N VAL A 25 -4.92 -3.42 11.96
CA VAL A 25 -6.01 -3.56 12.94
C VAL A 25 -7.39 -3.49 12.28
N ILE A 26 -7.57 -2.61 11.29
CA ILE A 26 -8.82 -2.48 10.53
C ILE A 26 -9.05 -3.75 9.71
N LEU A 27 -8.08 -4.13 8.88
CA LEU A 27 -8.15 -5.24 7.91
C LEU A 27 -8.15 -6.62 8.56
N ARG A 28 -7.87 -6.71 9.87
CA ARG A 28 -8.12 -7.91 10.68
C ARG A 28 -9.61 -8.15 10.90
N LYS A 29 -10.45 -7.11 10.87
CA LYS A 29 -11.88 -7.18 11.16
C LYS A 29 -12.75 -7.20 9.90
N GLN A 30 -12.23 -6.73 8.78
CA GLN A 30 -12.95 -6.55 7.52
C GLN A 30 -11.99 -6.73 6.33
N PRO A 31 -12.49 -7.11 5.14
CA PRO A 31 -11.64 -7.39 3.99
C PRO A 31 -11.00 -6.14 3.39
N TYR A 32 -11.71 -5.01 3.35
CA TYR A 32 -11.29 -3.74 2.71
C TYR A 32 -11.32 -2.56 3.69
N LEU A 33 -10.78 -1.40 3.28
CA LEU A 33 -10.64 -0.24 4.16
C LEU A 33 -11.98 0.37 4.61
N ALA A 34 -13.01 0.24 3.77
CA ALA A 34 -14.35 0.79 4.05
C ALA A 34 -15.38 -0.25 4.52
N GLY A 35 -14.98 -1.52 4.65
CA GLY A 35 -15.86 -2.61 5.10
C GLY A 35 -15.74 -3.85 4.22
N GLU A 36 -16.90 -4.42 3.86
CA GLU A 36 -17.02 -5.69 3.11
C GLU A 36 -16.76 -5.55 1.61
N ASP A 37 -17.02 -4.37 1.05
CA ASP A 37 -16.89 -4.11 -0.39
C ASP A 37 -15.66 -3.25 -0.69
N ILE A 38 -15.07 -3.50 -1.87
CA ILE A 38 -14.02 -2.63 -2.40
C ILE A 38 -14.60 -1.27 -2.74
N THR A 39 -13.89 -0.21 -2.34
CA THR A 39 -14.30 1.16 -2.62
C THR A 39 -13.17 1.97 -3.24
N LEU A 40 -13.46 3.23 -3.56
CA LEU A 40 -12.43 4.17 -3.97
C LEU A 40 -11.32 4.32 -2.91
N ALA A 41 -11.64 4.12 -1.62
CA ALA A 41 -10.66 4.20 -0.54
C ALA A 41 -9.53 3.18 -0.73
N ASP A 42 -9.81 1.99 -1.28
CA ASP A 42 -8.82 0.95 -1.52
C ASP A 42 -8.02 1.21 -2.81
N LEU A 43 -8.73 1.62 -3.86
CA LEU A 43 -8.14 1.84 -5.19
C LEU A 43 -7.16 3.03 -5.19
N PHE A 44 -7.37 4.00 -4.30
CA PHE A 44 -6.51 5.18 -4.20
C PHE A 44 -5.07 4.85 -3.80
N HIS A 45 -4.83 3.66 -3.19
CA HIS A 45 -3.50 3.22 -2.79
C HIS A 45 -2.71 2.56 -3.92
N LEU A 46 -3.35 2.20 -5.04
CA LEU A 46 -2.70 1.41 -6.10
C LEU A 46 -1.49 2.11 -6.72
N PRO A 47 -1.55 3.39 -7.16
CA PRO A 47 -0.41 4.00 -7.86
C PRO A 47 0.83 4.14 -6.96
N TYR A 48 0.67 4.78 -5.80
CA TYR A 48 1.80 4.99 -4.89
C TYR A 48 2.23 3.72 -4.17
N GLY A 49 1.30 2.78 -3.94
CA GLY A 49 1.62 1.47 -3.38
C GLY A 49 2.50 0.65 -4.33
N THR A 50 2.21 0.65 -5.63
CA THR A 50 3.04 -0.05 -6.62
C THR A 50 4.44 0.56 -6.69
N ILE A 51 4.56 1.89 -6.71
CA ILE A 51 5.88 2.55 -6.66
C ILE A 51 6.64 2.16 -5.38
N ALA A 52 6.02 2.30 -4.21
CA ALA A 52 6.69 2.05 -2.94
C ALA A 52 7.09 0.57 -2.74
N ILE A 53 6.20 -0.37 -3.10
CA ILE A 53 6.36 -1.79 -2.77
C ILE A 53 7.04 -2.56 -3.91
N GLU A 54 6.64 -2.33 -5.15
CA GLU A 54 7.11 -3.11 -6.30
C GLU A 54 8.35 -2.50 -6.94
N GLU A 55 8.40 -1.17 -7.12
CA GLU A 55 9.51 -0.50 -7.81
C GLU A 55 10.67 -0.15 -6.86
N LEU A 56 10.36 0.42 -5.71
CA LEU A 56 11.35 0.82 -4.70
C LEU A 56 11.67 -0.28 -3.70
N GLY A 57 10.83 -1.33 -3.62
CA GLY A 57 11.08 -2.50 -2.79
C GLY A 57 11.03 -2.25 -1.28
N TYR A 58 10.28 -1.26 -0.81
CA TYR A 58 10.13 -1.03 0.63
C TYR A 58 9.37 -2.18 1.29
N ASP A 59 9.97 -2.79 2.30
CA ASP A 59 9.40 -3.92 3.02
C ASP A 59 8.38 -3.48 4.09
N VAL A 60 7.28 -2.88 3.63
CA VAL A 60 6.20 -2.40 4.50
C VAL A 60 5.08 -3.42 4.70
N LEU A 61 5.16 -4.57 4.03
CA LEU A 61 4.18 -5.65 4.13
C LEU A 61 4.63 -6.76 5.09
N GLN A 62 5.93 -6.90 5.32
CA GLN A 62 6.44 -7.84 6.31
C GLN A 62 5.81 -7.56 7.69
N ASN A 63 5.43 -8.63 8.38
CA ASN A 63 4.73 -8.62 9.67
C ASN A 63 3.31 -8.03 9.67
N ARG A 64 2.72 -7.74 8.50
CA ARG A 64 1.35 -7.22 8.36
C ARG A 64 0.51 -8.11 7.43
N PRO A 65 0.14 -9.33 7.86
CA PRO A 65 -0.52 -10.30 6.98
C PRO A 65 -1.87 -9.82 6.43
N ASN A 66 -2.64 -9.02 7.17
CA ASN A 66 -3.92 -8.50 6.68
C ASN A 66 -3.71 -7.39 5.65
N VAL A 67 -2.72 -6.50 5.85
CA VAL A 67 -2.31 -5.53 4.83
C VAL A 67 -1.76 -6.23 3.59
N ALA A 68 -0.94 -7.26 3.76
CA ALA A 68 -0.37 -8.02 2.64
C ALA A 68 -1.46 -8.73 1.81
N ARG A 69 -2.45 -9.33 2.48
CA ARG A 69 -3.66 -9.90 1.84
C ARG A 69 -4.39 -8.84 1.03
N TRP A 70 -4.77 -7.74 1.68
CA TRP A 70 -5.49 -6.63 1.06
C TRP A 70 -4.74 -6.07 -0.15
N TRP A 71 -3.43 -5.80 -0.01
CA TRP A 71 -2.59 -5.30 -1.09
C TRP A 71 -2.60 -6.24 -2.29
N LYS A 72 -2.40 -7.54 -2.06
CA LYS A 72 -2.45 -8.56 -3.12
C LYS A 72 -3.80 -8.59 -3.83
N GLU A 73 -4.90 -8.50 -3.09
CA GLU A 73 -6.25 -8.51 -3.67
C GLU A 73 -6.50 -7.29 -4.55
N ILE A 74 -6.17 -6.08 -4.09
CA ILE A 74 -6.42 -4.86 -4.86
C ILE A 74 -5.46 -4.75 -6.05
N SER A 75 -4.20 -5.12 -5.89
CA SER A 75 -3.18 -5.01 -6.93
C SER A 75 -3.31 -6.12 -7.97
N SER A 76 -3.88 -7.28 -7.67
CA SER A 76 -4.10 -8.33 -8.68
C SER A 76 -5.32 -8.10 -9.59
N ARG A 77 -6.11 -7.05 -9.36
CA ARG A 77 -7.33 -6.79 -10.14
C ARG A 77 -7.01 -6.58 -11.63
N PRO A 78 -7.77 -7.21 -12.56
CA PRO A 78 -7.56 -7.03 -13.99
C PRO A 78 -7.61 -5.56 -14.43
N ALA A 79 -8.51 -4.78 -13.86
CA ALA A 79 -8.63 -3.34 -14.14
C ALA A 79 -7.37 -2.55 -13.76
N TRP A 80 -6.72 -2.89 -12.64
CA TRP A 80 -5.44 -2.27 -12.27
C TRP A 80 -4.32 -2.75 -13.16
N GLN A 81 -4.20 -4.06 -13.39
CA GLN A 81 -3.16 -4.63 -14.25
C GLN A 81 -3.18 -4.06 -15.67
N ALA A 82 -4.36 -3.68 -16.18
CA ALA A 82 -4.51 -3.03 -17.49
C ALA A 82 -3.91 -1.61 -17.56
N VAL A 83 -3.81 -0.90 -16.43
CA VAL A 83 -3.38 0.51 -16.39
C VAL A 83 -2.08 0.75 -15.62
N LYS A 84 -1.61 -0.21 -14.82
CA LYS A 84 -0.51 -0.01 -13.86
C LYS A 84 0.82 0.47 -14.48
N ASN A 85 1.04 0.23 -15.77
CA ASN A 85 2.26 0.62 -16.49
C ASN A 85 2.17 2.01 -17.15
N GLY A 86 1.01 2.68 -17.04
CA GLY A 86 0.82 4.06 -17.51
C GLY A 86 0.22 4.98 -16.44
N ALA A 87 0.09 4.48 -15.21
CA ALA A 87 -0.38 5.21 -14.05
C ALA A 87 0.77 5.98 -13.36
#